data_AF-A0A9R0NS33-F1
#
_entry.id   AF-A0A9R0NS33-F1
#
_cell.length_a   1.000
_cell.length_b   1.000
_cell.length_c   1.000
_cell.angle_alpha   90.00
_cell.angle_beta   90.00
_cell.angle_gamma   90.00
#
_symmetry.space_group_name_H-M   'P 1'
#
loop_
_entity.id
_entity.type
_entity.pdbx_description
1 polymer ?
#
loop_
_entity_poly.entity_id
_entity_poly.type
_entity_poly.pdbx_seq_one_letter_code
_entity_poly.pdbx_strand_id
1 'polypeptide(L)'
;MPAIPSLGGLRGRGNKNAVPVRPIPVPLSAYVVDCAVYVGGERLPGRWTHTEAIKEVRKRHEGFVWIGLHEPDAQQIQGVADTFGLHELAVEDALEAHQRPKLERYDDTLFLVVKTVRYVEHESPTTANEIVETGELMVFLGRDFVITVRHGNHSGLARLRRELDEDPERLQLGPSAVVHAIADHVVDHYLDVTGRIENDIDVMEAQVFAPRSQVSAEQIYLMKREVLELRRAVMPLATPIQRLAEGYTRLVPDDVRSYFRDVADHLTTVSERVAAFDELLSTLVDATVAKISLQQNTDMRKITSWAAIITVPTMIAGIYGMNFDYLPELHWKFGYPLVITVILAICLLLYRIFRKNGWL
;
A
#
# COMPACT_ATOMS: atom_id res chain seq x y z
N MET A 1 21.08 -14.67 -36.65
CA MET A 1 19.95 -15.42 -36.04
C MET A 1 18.87 -15.59 -37.11
N PRO A 2 18.37 -16.81 -37.35
CA PRO A 2 17.37 -17.07 -38.38
C PRO A 2 15.97 -16.65 -37.92
N ALA A 3 15.16 -16.18 -38.86
CA ALA A 3 13.80 -15.71 -38.65
C ALA A 3 12.84 -16.88 -38.37
N ILE A 4 11.99 -16.72 -37.35
CA ILE A 4 10.95 -17.67 -36.95
C ILE A 4 9.72 -17.46 -37.87
N PRO A 5 9.11 -18.52 -38.43
CA PRO A 5 7.93 -18.39 -39.28
C PRO A 5 6.64 -18.15 -38.46
N SER A 6 5.70 -17.43 -39.06
CA SER A 6 4.41 -17.06 -38.46
C SER A 6 3.48 -18.27 -38.31
N LEU A 7 3.02 -18.51 -37.08
CA LEU A 7 1.95 -19.47 -36.79
C LEU A 7 0.59 -18.82 -37.06
N GLY A 8 0.12 -18.96 -38.30
CA GLY A 8 -1.28 -18.77 -38.64
C GLY A 8 -2.10 -20.01 -38.32
N GLY A 9 -3.22 -19.80 -37.62
CA GLY A 9 -4.44 -20.59 -37.86
C GLY A 9 -4.76 -21.74 -36.91
N LEU A 10 -5.26 -21.42 -35.71
CA LEU A 10 -6.19 -22.28 -34.97
C LEU A 10 -7.27 -21.40 -34.31
N ARG A 11 -8.12 -20.78 -35.13
CA ARG A 11 -9.37 -20.16 -34.66
C ARG A 11 -10.41 -21.26 -34.52
N GLY A 12 -10.64 -21.71 -33.29
CA GLY A 12 -11.74 -22.59 -32.93
C GLY A 12 -13.06 -22.04 -33.47
N ARG A 13 -13.78 -22.88 -34.19
CA ARG A 13 -15.08 -22.59 -34.79
C ARG A 13 -16.11 -22.53 -33.64
N GLY A 14 -16.18 -21.37 -32.97
CA GLY A 14 -17.14 -21.10 -31.92
C GLY A 14 -18.58 -21.21 -32.46
N ASN A 15 -19.35 -22.10 -31.85
CA ASN A 15 -20.74 -22.38 -32.14
C ASN A 15 -21.59 -21.09 -31.99
N LYS A 16 -22.00 -20.47 -33.10
CA LYS A 16 -22.79 -19.22 -33.14
C LYS A 16 -24.25 -19.36 -32.66
N ASN A 17 -24.64 -20.54 -32.15
CA ASN A 17 -25.98 -20.83 -31.65
C ASN A 17 -26.02 -21.11 -30.14
N ALA A 18 -25.04 -20.65 -29.37
CA ALA A 18 -25.18 -20.66 -27.92
C ALA A 18 -26.27 -19.64 -27.53
N VAL A 19 -27.46 -20.13 -27.23
CA VAL A 19 -28.52 -19.35 -26.57
C VAL A 19 -27.90 -18.76 -25.31
N PRO A 20 -27.96 -17.44 -25.07
CA PRO A 20 -27.46 -16.86 -23.83
C PRO A 20 -28.25 -17.51 -22.69
N VAL A 21 -27.56 -18.31 -21.89
CA VAL A 21 -28.12 -18.83 -20.65
C VAL A 21 -28.41 -17.60 -19.80
N ARG A 22 -29.69 -17.20 -19.70
CA ARG A 22 -30.10 -16.16 -18.76
C ARG A 22 -29.60 -16.61 -17.39
N PRO A 23 -28.79 -15.81 -16.69
CA PRO A 23 -28.43 -16.11 -15.32
C PRO A 23 -29.71 -16.38 -14.54
N ILE A 24 -29.75 -17.48 -13.82
CA ILE A 24 -30.87 -17.80 -12.93
C ILE A 24 -30.99 -16.59 -12.00
N PRO A 25 -32.14 -15.88 -11.94
CA PRO A 25 -32.28 -14.73 -11.08
C PRO A 25 -32.06 -15.19 -9.63
N VAL A 26 -30.89 -14.84 -9.09
CA VAL A 26 -30.57 -15.07 -7.70
C VAL A 26 -31.56 -14.23 -6.89
N PRO A 27 -32.24 -14.78 -5.88
CA PRO A 27 -33.13 -14.00 -5.05
C PRO A 27 -32.38 -12.79 -4.46
N LEU A 28 -33.02 -11.62 -4.47
CA LEU A 28 -32.48 -10.32 -4.04
C LEU A 28 -31.87 -10.34 -2.62
N SER A 29 -32.14 -11.38 -1.83
CA SER A 29 -31.65 -11.60 -0.47
C SER A 29 -30.18 -12.04 -0.35
N ALA A 30 -29.47 -12.29 -1.45
CA ALA A 30 -28.10 -12.81 -1.39
C ALA A 30 -26.99 -11.73 -1.33
N TYR A 31 -27.25 -10.51 -1.81
CA TYR A 31 -26.24 -9.43 -1.91
C TYR A 31 -26.53 -8.22 -1.00
N VAL A 32 -27.78 -8.04 -0.59
CA VAL A 32 -28.15 -7.07 0.45
C VAL A 32 -27.73 -7.68 1.79
N VAL A 33 -26.65 -7.15 2.35
CA VAL A 33 -26.13 -7.55 3.66
C VAL A 33 -27.14 -7.17 4.74
N ASP A 34 -27.69 -5.96 4.65
CA ASP A 34 -28.74 -5.48 5.55
C ASP A 34 -29.53 -4.32 4.91
N CYS A 35 -30.82 -4.23 5.23
CA CYS A 35 -31.68 -3.11 4.88
C CYS A 35 -32.56 -2.79 6.09
N ALA A 36 -32.39 -1.60 6.65
CA ALA A 36 -33.20 -1.17 7.79
C ALA A 36 -33.68 0.25 7.65
N VAL A 37 -34.78 0.51 8.36
CA VAL A 37 -35.44 1.80 8.49
C VAL A 37 -35.17 2.33 9.89
N TYR A 38 -34.71 3.57 9.97
CA TYR A 38 -34.47 4.28 11.22
C TYR A 38 -35.45 5.43 11.36
N VAL A 39 -36.15 5.52 12.48
CA VAL A 39 -37.10 6.61 12.79
C VAL A 39 -36.81 7.09 14.22
N GLY A 40 -36.59 8.39 14.40
CA GLY A 40 -36.18 8.93 15.70
C GLY A 40 -34.86 8.34 16.23
N GLY A 41 -33.98 7.89 15.33
CA GLY A 41 -32.72 7.21 15.66
C GLY A 41 -32.86 5.72 16.00
N GLU A 42 -34.07 5.21 16.17
CA GLU A 42 -34.29 3.80 16.48
C GLU A 42 -34.54 2.98 15.21
N ARG A 43 -33.94 1.79 15.17
CA ARG A 43 -34.15 0.82 14.10
C ARG A 43 -35.54 0.18 14.23
N LEU A 44 -36.37 0.30 13.19
CA LEU A 44 -37.67 -0.37 13.17
C LEU A 44 -37.51 -1.90 13.07
N PRO A 45 -38.32 -2.68 13.81
CA PRO A 45 -38.28 -4.13 13.74
C PRO A 45 -38.80 -4.63 12.38
N GLY A 46 -38.28 -5.79 11.95
CA GLY A 46 -38.72 -6.47 10.74
C GLY A 46 -37.65 -6.56 9.65
N ARG A 47 -37.98 -7.26 8.57
CA ARG A 47 -37.17 -7.31 7.34
C ARG A 47 -37.83 -6.45 6.29
N TRP A 48 -37.03 -5.61 5.65
CA TRP A 48 -37.50 -4.68 4.64
C TRP A 48 -36.87 -4.98 3.30
N THR A 49 -37.67 -4.90 2.23
CA THR A 49 -37.11 -4.68 0.91
C THR A 49 -36.74 -3.22 0.74
N HIS A 50 -35.76 -2.91 -0.12
CA HIS A 50 -35.32 -1.54 -0.36
C HIS A 50 -36.46 -0.61 -0.82
N THR A 51 -37.41 -1.14 -1.61
CA THR A 51 -38.60 -0.42 -2.07
C THR A 51 -39.63 -0.19 -0.94
N GLU A 52 -39.85 -1.15 -0.05
CA GLU A 52 -40.77 -0.97 1.08
C GLU A 52 -40.20 -0.03 2.13
N ALA A 53 -38.90 -0.15 2.43
CA ALA A 53 -38.21 0.68 3.40
C ALA A 53 -38.34 2.17 3.07
N ILE A 54 -38.04 2.55 1.82
CA ILE A 54 -38.09 3.96 1.41
C ILE A 54 -39.53 4.48 1.33
N LYS A 55 -40.50 3.64 0.95
CA LYS A 55 -41.93 3.99 0.99
C LYS A 55 -42.39 4.27 2.42
N GLU A 56 -41.96 3.47 3.39
CA GLU A 56 -42.33 3.65 4.79
C GLU A 56 -41.76 4.95 5.37
N VAL A 57 -40.48 5.24 5.13
CA VAL A 57 -39.85 6.51 5.54
C VAL A 57 -40.57 7.71 4.93
N ARG A 58 -40.82 7.67 3.61
CA ARG A 58 -41.51 8.77 2.90
C ARG A 58 -42.95 8.95 3.34
N LYS A 59 -43.65 7.87 3.70
CA LYS A 59 -45.01 7.91 4.25
C LYS A 59 -45.06 8.56 5.63
N ARG A 60 -44.03 8.34 6.45
CA ARG A 60 -43.91 8.95 7.78
C ARG A 60 -43.42 10.39 7.72
N HIS A 61 -42.79 10.80 6.62
CA HIS A 61 -42.06 12.07 6.50
C HIS A 61 -40.97 12.23 7.57
N GLU A 62 -40.43 11.11 8.06
CA GLU A 62 -39.47 11.06 9.15
C GLU A 62 -38.59 9.81 9.00
N GLY A 63 -37.31 9.96 9.36
CA GLY A 63 -36.35 8.87 9.36
C GLY A 63 -35.56 8.72 8.06
N PHE A 64 -34.81 7.62 7.97
CA PHE A 64 -34.04 7.28 6.78
C PHE A 64 -33.82 5.77 6.63
N VAL A 65 -33.44 5.36 5.43
CA VAL A 65 -33.11 3.96 5.11
C VAL A 65 -31.59 3.79 5.05
N TRP A 66 -31.06 2.75 5.70
CA TRP A 66 -29.66 2.33 5.51
C TRP A 66 -29.59 0.95 4.86
N ILE A 67 -29.06 0.93 3.63
CA ILE A 67 -28.84 -0.29 2.83
C ILE A 67 -27.34 -0.60 2.76
N GLY A 68 -26.97 -1.83 3.09
CA GLY A 68 -25.63 -2.37 2.88
C GLY A 68 -25.62 -3.39 1.75
N LEU A 69 -24.81 -3.16 0.72
CA LEU A 69 -24.54 -4.07 -0.39
C LEU A 69 -23.10 -4.57 -0.32
N HIS A 70 -22.88 -5.82 -0.70
CA HIS A 70 -21.54 -6.39 -0.83
C HIS A 70 -21.38 -6.97 -2.23
N GLU A 71 -20.41 -6.43 -2.97
CA GLU A 71 -20.04 -6.82 -4.33
C GLU A 71 -21.27 -7.11 -5.24
N PRO A 72 -22.21 -6.14 -5.37
CA PRO A 72 -23.42 -6.37 -6.15
C PRO A 72 -23.11 -6.49 -7.64
N ASP A 73 -23.85 -7.33 -8.36
CA ASP A 73 -23.82 -7.36 -9.82
C ASP A 73 -24.62 -6.19 -10.45
N ALA A 74 -24.47 -6.01 -11.77
CA ALA A 74 -25.12 -4.93 -12.51
C ALA A 74 -26.65 -4.93 -12.38
N GLN A 75 -27.30 -6.09 -12.36
CA GLN A 75 -28.76 -6.18 -12.22
C GLN A 75 -29.20 -5.83 -10.80
N GLN A 76 -28.41 -6.25 -9.81
CA GLN A 76 -28.66 -6.05 -8.39
C GLN A 76 -28.57 -4.58 -7.96
N ILE A 77 -27.56 -3.86 -8.44
CA ILE A 77 -27.42 -2.43 -8.13
C ILE A 77 -28.43 -1.59 -8.90
N GLN A 78 -28.83 -1.98 -10.12
CA GLN A 78 -29.77 -1.22 -10.93
C GLN A 78 -31.15 -1.10 -10.27
N GLY A 79 -31.67 -2.18 -9.65
CA GLY A 79 -32.96 -2.11 -8.95
C GLY A 79 -32.95 -1.13 -7.77
N VAL A 80 -31.79 -1.02 -7.09
CA VAL A 80 -31.58 -0.01 -6.04
C VAL A 80 -31.46 1.38 -6.68
N ALA A 81 -30.67 1.52 -7.76
CA ALA A 81 -30.50 2.77 -8.47
C ALA A 81 -31.84 3.39 -8.91
N ASP A 82 -32.71 2.60 -9.54
CA ASP A 82 -34.02 3.04 -10.01
C ASP A 82 -34.94 3.48 -8.85
N THR A 83 -34.85 2.79 -7.71
CA THR A 83 -35.69 3.08 -6.53
C THR A 83 -35.28 4.39 -5.84
N PHE A 84 -33.97 4.65 -5.77
CA PHE A 84 -33.41 5.80 -5.05
C PHE A 84 -33.01 6.97 -5.95
N GLY A 85 -33.12 6.81 -7.28
CA GLY A 85 -32.73 7.83 -8.25
C GLY A 85 -31.22 8.05 -8.28
N LEU A 86 -30.43 6.98 -8.21
CA LEU A 86 -28.97 7.06 -8.29
C LEU A 86 -28.55 7.36 -9.73
N HIS A 87 -27.56 8.25 -9.87
CA HIS A 87 -27.06 8.65 -11.18
C HIS A 87 -26.25 7.52 -11.84
N GLU A 88 -26.45 7.30 -13.15
CA GLU A 88 -25.87 6.17 -13.90
C GLU A 88 -24.34 6.07 -13.74
N LEU A 89 -23.62 7.19 -13.89
CA LEU A 89 -22.15 7.23 -13.70
C LEU A 89 -21.69 6.76 -12.30
N ALA A 90 -22.43 7.11 -11.25
CA ALA A 90 -22.07 6.71 -9.90
C ALA A 90 -22.38 5.22 -9.64
N VAL A 91 -23.37 4.67 -10.34
CA VAL A 91 -23.69 3.23 -10.34
C VAL A 91 -22.63 2.44 -11.09
N GLU A 92 -22.16 2.94 -12.24
CA GLU A 92 -21.05 2.36 -13.00
C GLU A 92 -19.77 2.30 -12.15
N ASP A 93 -19.40 3.41 -11.51
CA ASP A 93 -18.27 3.46 -10.58
C ASP A 93 -18.41 2.45 -9.43
N ALA A 94 -19.63 2.26 -8.93
CA ALA A 94 -19.91 1.29 -7.87
C ALA A 94 -19.82 -0.18 -8.33
N LEU A 95 -19.89 -0.43 -9.63
CA LEU A 95 -19.73 -1.77 -10.23
C LEU A 95 -18.28 -2.08 -10.59
N GLU A 96 -17.55 -1.13 -11.20
CA GLU A 96 -16.17 -1.37 -11.65
C GLU A 96 -15.17 -1.55 -10.47
N ALA A 97 -15.49 -0.96 -9.31
CA ALA A 97 -14.56 -0.82 -8.19
C ALA A 97 -13.24 -0.14 -8.63
N HIS A 98 -12.18 -0.23 -7.83
CA HIS A 98 -10.86 0.33 -8.11
C HIS A 98 -10.82 1.86 -8.21
N GLN A 99 -11.79 2.53 -7.61
CA GLN A 99 -11.91 3.98 -7.67
C GLN A 99 -10.98 4.65 -6.66
N ARG A 100 -10.46 5.83 -7.02
CA ARG A 100 -9.76 6.68 -6.05
C ARG A 100 -10.76 7.33 -5.11
N PRO A 101 -10.38 7.60 -3.84
CA PRO A 101 -11.24 8.35 -2.94
C PRO A 101 -11.66 9.69 -3.57
N LYS A 102 -12.96 9.96 -3.54
CA LYS A 102 -13.56 11.14 -4.19
C LYS A 102 -14.90 11.48 -3.56
N LEU A 103 -15.32 12.73 -3.74
CA LEU A 103 -16.63 13.23 -3.35
C LEU A 103 -17.25 13.97 -4.53
N GLU A 104 -18.36 13.44 -5.02
CA GLU A 104 -19.09 13.96 -6.17
C GLU A 104 -20.56 14.17 -5.79
N ARG A 105 -21.17 15.18 -6.38
CA ARG A 105 -22.59 15.47 -6.20
C ARG A 105 -23.31 15.24 -7.52
N TYR A 106 -24.35 14.42 -7.47
CA TYR A 106 -25.26 14.17 -8.57
C TYR A 106 -26.66 14.57 -8.13
N ASP A 107 -27.13 15.71 -8.63
CA ASP A 107 -28.44 16.28 -8.28
C ASP A 107 -28.64 16.46 -6.76
N ASP A 108 -29.51 15.63 -6.18
CA ASP A 108 -29.87 15.58 -4.75
C ASP A 108 -29.15 14.45 -3.98
N THR A 109 -28.21 13.75 -4.62
CA THR A 109 -27.43 12.67 -4.03
C THR A 109 -25.94 13.03 -3.98
N LEU A 110 -25.27 12.64 -2.91
CA LEU A 110 -23.83 12.74 -2.75
C LEU A 110 -23.22 11.34 -2.87
N PHE A 111 -22.15 11.23 -3.65
CA PHE A 111 -21.40 10.01 -3.85
C PHE A 111 -20.00 10.17 -3.25
N LEU A 112 -19.69 9.36 -2.25
CA LEU A 112 -18.39 9.32 -1.58
C LEU A 112 -17.75 7.96 -1.85
N VAL A 113 -16.50 7.97 -2.28
CA VAL A 113 -15.66 6.77 -2.35
C VAL A 113 -14.59 6.88 -1.27
N VAL A 114 -14.45 5.85 -0.44
CA VAL A 114 -13.35 5.71 0.50
C VAL A 114 -12.66 4.37 0.30
N LYS A 115 -11.35 4.35 0.51
CA LYS A 115 -10.57 3.12 0.58
C LYS A 115 -10.60 2.61 2.01
N THR A 116 -10.63 1.30 2.19
CA THR A 116 -10.39 0.67 3.48
C THR A 116 -9.00 0.06 3.44
N VAL A 117 -8.30 0.06 4.57
CA VAL A 117 -6.97 -0.56 4.68
C VAL A 117 -6.92 -1.42 5.93
N ARG A 118 -6.16 -2.50 5.86
CA ARG A 118 -5.92 -3.41 6.96
C ARG A 118 -4.44 -3.76 7.00
N TYR A 119 -3.86 -3.72 8.19
CA TYR A 119 -2.53 -4.25 8.44
C TYR A 119 -2.59 -5.78 8.48
N VAL A 120 -1.70 -6.42 7.73
CA VAL A 120 -1.55 -7.87 7.66
C VAL A 120 -0.46 -8.29 8.64
N GLU A 121 -0.84 -9.08 9.65
CA GLU A 121 0.13 -9.57 10.65
C GLU A 121 1.17 -10.48 10.02
N HIS A 122 2.43 -10.27 10.39
CA HIS A 122 3.57 -11.02 9.88
C HIS A 122 4.64 -11.22 10.96
N GLU A 123 5.47 -12.27 10.81
CA GLU A 123 6.54 -12.58 11.77
C GLU A 123 7.66 -11.54 11.78
N SER A 124 7.99 -10.97 10.61
CA SER A 124 8.98 -9.89 10.48
C SER A 124 8.70 -9.03 9.24
N PRO A 125 8.82 -7.69 9.34
CA PRO A 125 8.66 -6.80 8.19
C PRO A 125 9.75 -6.99 7.13
N THR A 126 10.87 -7.63 7.46
CA THR A 126 11.96 -7.92 6.52
C THR A 126 11.76 -9.21 5.74
N THR A 127 10.66 -9.93 5.96
CA THR A 127 10.31 -11.17 5.27
C THR A 127 8.87 -11.17 4.75
N ALA A 128 8.09 -10.14 5.09
CA ALA A 128 6.70 -10.01 4.68
C ALA A 128 6.60 -9.67 3.19
N ASN A 129 5.67 -10.32 2.48
CA ASN A 129 5.38 -10.04 1.07
C ASN A 129 4.20 -9.08 0.88
N GLU A 130 3.36 -8.96 1.91
CA GLU A 130 2.16 -8.14 1.96
C GLU A 130 2.03 -7.63 3.40
N ILE A 131 1.89 -6.31 3.54
CA ILE A 131 1.80 -5.64 4.86
C ILE A 131 0.48 -4.89 4.94
N VAL A 132 -0.03 -4.40 3.80
CA VAL A 132 -1.29 -3.67 3.73
C VAL A 132 -2.22 -4.30 2.72
N GLU A 133 -3.38 -4.75 3.19
CA GLU A 133 -4.49 -5.14 2.32
C GLU A 133 -5.44 -3.94 2.17
N THR A 134 -5.95 -3.71 0.95
CA THR A 134 -6.90 -2.62 0.68
C THR A 134 -8.25 -3.15 0.21
N GLY A 135 -9.31 -2.44 0.56
CA GLY A 135 -10.65 -2.63 0.03
C GLY A 135 -11.31 -1.30 -0.31
N GLU A 136 -12.58 -1.32 -0.70
CA GLU A 136 -13.31 -0.12 -1.09
C GLU A 136 -14.71 -0.09 -0.50
N LEU A 137 -15.13 1.13 -0.19
CA LEU A 137 -16.47 1.43 0.27
C LEU A 137 -16.97 2.67 -0.47
N MET A 138 -18.04 2.49 -1.23
CA MET A 138 -18.78 3.59 -1.83
C MET A 138 -20.03 3.87 -1.00
N VAL A 139 -20.35 5.15 -0.86
CA VAL A 139 -21.48 5.63 -0.07
C VAL A 139 -22.30 6.60 -0.89
N PHE A 140 -23.56 6.26 -1.11
CA PHE A 140 -24.55 7.17 -1.64
C PHE A 140 -25.34 7.76 -0.49
N LEU A 141 -25.36 9.08 -0.40
CA LEU A 141 -26.10 9.82 0.61
C LEU A 141 -27.19 10.64 -0.07
N GLY A 142 -28.44 10.36 0.27
CA GLY A 142 -29.60 11.17 -0.07
C GLY A 142 -30.21 11.82 1.17
N ARG A 143 -31.37 12.45 1.01
CA ARG A 143 -32.07 13.12 2.11
C ARG A 143 -32.65 12.15 3.14
N ASP A 144 -33.17 11.02 2.66
CA ASP A 144 -33.91 10.00 3.41
C ASP A 144 -33.26 8.61 3.28
N PHE A 145 -32.01 8.53 2.80
CA PHE A 145 -31.30 7.26 2.67
C PHE A 145 -29.77 7.40 2.71
N VAL A 146 -29.13 6.30 3.09
CA VAL A 146 -27.71 6.03 2.89
C VAL A 146 -27.54 4.60 2.35
N ILE A 147 -26.79 4.46 1.26
CA ILE A 147 -26.49 3.17 0.65
C ILE A 147 -24.99 2.97 0.63
N THR A 148 -24.53 1.87 1.20
CA THR A 148 -23.11 1.53 1.27
C THR A 148 -22.84 0.31 0.39
N VAL A 149 -21.90 0.42 -0.55
CA VAL A 149 -21.45 -0.67 -1.42
C VAL A 149 -20.02 -1.03 -1.06
N ARG A 150 -19.79 -2.27 -0.64
CA ARG A 150 -18.47 -2.75 -0.24
C ARG A 150 -17.89 -3.71 -1.26
N HIS A 151 -16.64 -3.47 -1.62
CA HIS A 151 -15.77 -4.40 -2.33
C HIS A 151 -14.61 -4.82 -1.43
N GLY A 152 -14.34 -6.13 -1.38
CA GLY A 152 -13.37 -6.74 -0.47
C GLY A 152 -13.93 -7.13 0.91
N ASN A 153 -13.09 -7.78 1.71
CA ASN A 153 -13.50 -8.50 2.91
C ASN A 153 -13.40 -7.68 4.22
N HIS A 154 -12.85 -6.46 4.18
CA HIS A 154 -12.26 -5.83 5.37
C HIS A 154 -12.77 -4.42 5.69
N SER A 155 -14.08 -4.23 5.88
CA SER A 155 -14.64 -2.91 6.19
C SER A 155 -15.10 -2.68 7.62
N GLY A 156 -15.23 -3.72 8.46
CA GLY A 156 -15.75 -3.58 9.83
C GLY A 156 -17.21 -3.10 9.95
N LEU A 157 -17.89 -2.79 8.83
CA LEU A 157 -19.18 -2.08 8.83
C LEU A 157 -20.32 -2.78 9.57
N ALA A 158 -20.30 -4.11 9.66
CA ALA A 158 -21.31 -4.84 10.43
C ALA A 158 -21.17 -4.61 11.94
N ARG A 159 -19.95 -4.33 12.42
CA ARG A 159 -19.70 -3.90 13.80
C ARG A 159 -20.13 -2.44 13.97
N LEU A 160 -19.68 -1.55 13.07
CA LEU A 160 -20.07 -0.14 13.08
C LEU A 160 -21.59 0.04 13.12
N ARG A 161 -22.33 -0.74 12.33
CA ARG A 161 -23.79 -0.71 12.33
C ARG A 161 -24.40 -1.10 13.67
N ARG A 162 -23.86 -2.10 14.35
CA ARG A 162 -24.34 -2.50 15.68
C ARG A 162 -24.05 -1.41 16.72
N GLU A 163 -22.87 -0.80 16.66
CA GLU A 163 -22.50 0.32 17.54
C GLU A 163 -23.42 1.53 17.31
N LEU A 164 -23.78 1.83 16.06
CA LEU A 164 -24.75 2.86 15.73
C LEU A 164 -26.18 2.49 16.16
N ASP A 165 -26.60 1.22 15.99
CA ASP A 165 -27.91 0.74 16.45
C ASP A 165 -28.07 0.90 17.99
N GLU A 166 -26.95 0.95 18.73
CA GLU A 166 -26.90 1.18 20.18
C GLU A 166 -26.80 2.69 20.57
N ASP A 167 -26.70 3.60 19.59
CA ASP A 167 -26.61 5.06 19.77
C ASP A 167 -27.71 5.80 18.99
N PRO A 168 -28.97 5.81 19.51
CA PRO A 168 -30.09 6.47 18.84
C PRO A 168 -29.88 7.98 18.68
N GLU A 169 -29.19 8.64 19.61
CA GLU A 169 -28.94 10.09 19.55
C GLU A 169 -28.11 10.45 18.31
N ARG A 170 -27.08 9.66 18.00
CA ARG A 170 -26.27 9.85 16.79
C ARG A 170 -27.08 9.56 15.52
N LEU A 171 -27.94 8.55 15.54
CA LEU A 171 -28.79 8.21 14.38
C LEU A 171 -29.94 9.21 14.16
N GLN A 172 -30.37 9.97 15.17
CA GLN A 172 -31.33 11.06 15.02
C GLN A 172 -30.81 12.20 14.13
N LEU A 173 -29.48 12.36 14.02
CA LEU A 173 -28.85 13.33 13.12
C LEU A 173 -29.02 12.96 11.63
N GLY A 174 -29.56 11.77 11.34
CA GLY A 174 -29.96 11.34 10.00
C GLY A 174 -28.87 10.61 9.22
N PRO A 175 -29.05 10.42 7.90
CA PRO A 175 -28.18 9.55 7.09
C PRO A 175 -26.73 10.07 7.00
N SER A 176 -26.51 11.37 7.15
CA SER A 176 -25.16 11.96 7.18
C SER A 176 -24.33 11.51 8.38
N ALA A 177 -24.97 11.15 9.50
CA ALA A 177 -24.28 10.61 10.68
C ALA A 177 -23.67 9.23 10.40
N VAL A 178 -24.32 8.43 9.55
CA VAL A 178 -23.76 7.15 9.07
C VAL A 178 -22.55 7.38 8.20
N VAL A 179 -22.60 8.36 7.28
CA VAL A 179 -21.44 8.73 6.44
C VAL A 179 -20.28 9.21 7.30
N HIS A 180 -20.55 10.04 8.30
CA HIS A 180 -19.57 10.46 9.28
C HIS A 180 -18.96 9.25 10.00
N ALA A 181 -19.78 8.38 10.59
CA ALA A 181 -19.31 7.20 11.32
C ALA A 181 -18.48 6.26 10.46
N ILE A 182 -18.80 6.15 9.17
CA ILE A 182 -17.99 5.40 8.19
C ILE A 182 -16.63 6.06 7.98
N ALA A 183 -16.60 7.37 7.74
CA ALA A 183 -15.36 8.10 7.49
C ALA A 183 -14.44 8.06 8.72
N ASP A 184 -15.01 8.30 9.89
CA ASP A 184 -14.37 8.20 11.21
C ASP A 184 -13.75 6.82 11.41
N HIS A 185 -14.53 5.74 11.25
CA HIS A 185 -14.05 4.37 11.35
C HIS A 185 -12.90 4.05 10.39
N VAL A 186 -12.97 4.53 9.16
CA VAL A 186 -11.92 4.32 8.15
C VAL A 186 -10.64 5.07 8.53
N VAL A 187 -10.74 6.32 8.96
CA VAL A 187 -9.59 7.14 9.36
C VAL A 187 -8.94 6.62 10.64
N ASP A 188 -9.73 6.12 11.60
CA ASP A 188 -9.21 5.44 12.78
C ASP A 188 -8.40 4.18 12.42
N HIS A 189 -8.85 3.40 11.44
CA HIS A 189 -8.08 2.28 10.92
C HIS A 189 -6.79 2.77 10.25
N TYR A 190 -6.80 3.91 9.57
CA TYR A 190 -5.58 4.49 9.02
C TYR A 190 -4.57 4.85 10.12
N LEU A 191 -5.04 5.37 11.25
CA LEU A 191 -4.18 5.66 12.42
C LEU A 191 -3.57 4.39 13.01
N ASP A 192 -4.34 3.31 13.19
CA ASP A 192 -3.81 2.02 13.67
C ASP A 192 -2.77 1.44 12.68
N VAL A 193 -3.12 1.39 11.39
CA VAL A 193 -2.22 0.84 10.35
C VAL A 193 -0.94 1.68 10.23
N THR A 194 -1.02 3.00 10.24
CA THR A 194 0.19 3.86 10.20
C THR A 194 1.08 3.64 11.42
N GLY A 195 0.52 3.48 12.61
CA GLY A 195 1.31 3.19 13.81
C GLY A 195 2.01 1.83 13.75
N ARG A 196 1.39 0.81 13.14
CA ARG A 196 2.04 -0.50 12.93
C ARG A 196 3.16 -0.44 11.89
N ILE A 197 2.92 0.24 10.77
CA ILE A 197 3.93 0.47 9.73
C ILE A 197 5.12 1.27 10.27
N GLU A 198 4.89 2.25 11.14
CA GLU A 198 5.96 3.01 11.80
C GLU A 198 6.91 2.08 12.55
N ASN A 199 6.37 1.17 13.37
CA ASN A 199 7.16 0.18 14.09
C ASN A 199 7.96 -0.73 13.14
N ASP A 200 7.38 -1.11 12.00
CA ASP A 200 8.07 -1.94 11.00
C ASP A 200 9.22 -1.18 10.33
N ILE A 201 9.01 0.10 10.01
CA ILE A 201 10.04 0.97 9.45
C ILE A 201 11.19 1.15 10.45
N ASP A 202 10.90 1.35 11.74
CA ASP A 202 11.91 1.46 12.80
C ASP A 202 12.77 0.18 12.89
N VAL A 203 12.14 -0.99 12.80
CA VAL A 203 12.84 -2.29 12.77
C VAL A 203 13.74 -2.38 11.54
N MET A 204 13.26 -1.96 10.36
CA MET A 204 14.05 -1.97 9.14
C MET A 204 15.24 -1.01 9.22
N GLU A 205 15.03 0.21 9.72
CA GLU A 205 16.08 1.21 9.92
C GLU A 205 17.19 0.67 10.83
N ALA A 206 16.84 0.15 12.01
CA ALA A 206 17.80 -0.40 12.95
C ALA A 206 18.62 -1.54 12.33
N GLN A 207 17.98 -2.39 11.52
CA GLN A 207 18.67 -3.46 10.83
C GLN A 207 19.58 -2.97 9.70
N VAL A 208 19.23 -1.95 8.92
CA VAL A 208 20.07 -1.40 7.85
C VAL A 208 21.41 -0.89 8.40
N PHE A 209 21.38 -0.21 9.54
CA PHE A 209 22.59 0.31 10.19
C PHE A 209 23.36 -0.72 11.03
N ALA A 210 22.85 -1.95 11.17
CA ALA A 210 23.56 -3.00 11.88
C ALA A 210 24.89 -3.40 11.18
N PRO A 211 25.97 -3.73 11.93
CA PRO A 211 27.29 -4.07 11.38
C PRO A 211 27.33 -5.29 10.44
N ARG A 212 26.32 -6.16 10.53
CA ARG A 212 26.15 -7.37 9.68
C ARG A 212 24.73 -7.49 9.13
N SER A 213 24.14 -6.36 8.75
CA SER A 213 22.79 -6.33 8.18
C SER A 213 22.63 -7.31 7.02
N GLN A 214 21.55 -8.08 7.05
CA GLN A 214 21.09 -8.89 5.91
C GLN A 214 19.88 -8.28 5.21
N VAL A 215 19.46 -7.06 5.60
CA VAL A 215 18.34 -6.38 4.93
C VAL A 215 18.76 -6.06 3.51
N SER A 216 18.05 -6.66 2.56
CA SER A 216 18.23 -6.37 1.16
C SER A 216 17.53 -5.05 0.81
N ALA A 217 18.06 -4.32 -0.17
CA ALA A 217 17.39 -3.15 -0.73
C ALA A 217 15.99 -3.49 -1.28
N GLU A 218 15.78 -4.75 -1.68
CA GLU A 218 14.48 -5.28 -2.12
C GLU A 218 13.42 -5.22 -1.01
N GLN A 219 13.76 -5.55 0.24
CA GLN A 219 12.82 -5.47 1.36
C GLN A 219 12.39 -4.02 1.63
N ILE A 220 13.34 -3.08 1.63
CA ILE A 220 13.05 -1.65 1.78
C ILE A 220 12.13 -1.17 0.64
N TYR A 221 12.36 -1.66 -0.59
CA TYR A 221 11.51 -1.35 -1.72
C TYR A 221 10.09 -1.93 -1.60
N LEU A 222 9.94 -3.15 -1.08
CA LEU A 222 8.63 -3.73 -0.79
C LEU A 222 7.87 -2.87 0.21
N MET A 223 8.49 -2.51 1.35
CA MET A 223 7.89 -1.61 2.32
C MET A 223 7.49 -0.26 1.69
N LYS A 224 8.34 0.31 0.83
CA LYS A 224 8.02 1.55 0.10
C LYS A 224 6.80 1.39 -0.81
N ARG A 225 6.62 0.23 -1.44
CA ARG A 225 5.43 -0.07 -2.25
C ARG A 225 4.17 -0.13 -1.37
N GLU A 226 4.24 -0.78 -0.21
CA GLU A 226 3.11 -0.85 0.74
C GLU A 226 2.72 0.54 1.27
N VAL A 227 3.70 1.38 1.62
CA VAL A 227 3.48 2.79 2.00
C VAL A 227 2.85 3.59 0.86
N LEU A 228 3.24 3.33 -0.39
CA LEU A 228 2.65 3.99 -1.56
C LEU A 228 1.17 3.59 -1.76
N GLU A 229 0.80 2.34 -1.52
CA GLU A 229 -0.61 1.92 -1.56
C GLU A 229 -1.43 2.60 -0.47
N LEU A 230 -0.88 2.69 0.76
CA LEU A 230 -1.52 3.45 1.84
C LEU A 230 -1.67 4.95 1.46
N ARG A 231 -0.62 5.55 0.88
CA ARG A 231 -0.66 6.94 0.39
C ARG A 231 -1.77 7.17 -0.63
N ARG A 232 -2.01 6.21 -1.53
CA ARG A 232 -3.10 6.28 -2.53
C ARG A 232 -4.50 6.18 -1.91
N ALA A 233 -4.63 5.54 -0.75
CA ALA A 233 -5.87 5.45 0.01
C ALA A 233 -6.14 6.70 0.87
N VAL A 234 -5.09 7.25 1.49
CA VAL A 234 -5.17 8.35 2.46
C VAL A 234 -5.23 9.71 1.79
N MET A 235 -4.25 10.06 0.95
CA MET A 235 -4.11 11.45 0.49
C MET A 235 -5.29 11.98 -0.34
N PRO A 236 -5.87 11.21 -1.29
CA PRO A 236 -7.00 11.71 -2.06
C PRO A 236 -8.26 11.94 -1.20
N LEU A 237 -8.37 11.32 -0.02
CA LEU A 237 -9.52 11.44 0.88
C LEU A 237 -9.57 12.80 1.59
N ALA A 238 -8.45 13.52 1.69
CA ALA A 238 -8.37 14.80 2.40
C ALA A 238 -9.36 15.84 1.84
N THR A 239 -9.42 16.00 0.52
CA THR A 239 -10.32 16.97 -0.12
C THR A 239 -11.81 16.61 0.09
N PRO A 240 -12.26 15.36 -0.13
CA PRO A 240 -13.60 14.90 0.26
C PRO A 240 -14.01 15.25 1.68
N ILE A 241 -13.19 14.89 2.69
CA ILE A 241 -13.55 15.09 4.09
C ILE A 241 -13.57 16.58 4.45
N GLN A 242 -12.61 17.35 3.96
CA GLN A 242 -12.58 18.80 4.15
C GLN A 242 -13.83 19.47 3.58
N ARG A 243 -14.28 19.07 2.37
CA ARG A 243 -15.52 19.59 1.78
C ARG A 243 -16.76 19.28 2.63
N LEU A 244 -16.82 18.10 3.23
CA LEU A 244 -17.91 17.73 4.14
C LEU A 244 -17.89 18.60 5.41
N ALA A 245 -16.70 18.86 5.96
CA ALA A 245 -16.51 19.73 7.12
C ALA A 245 -16.82 21.22 6.84
N GLU A 246 -16.56 21.70 5.63
CA GLU A 246 -16.80 23.09 5.20
C GLU A 246 -18.24 23.34 4.71
N GLY A 247 -19.09 22.31 4.68
CA GLY A 247 -20.49 22.47 4.34
C GLY A 247 -20.81 22.52 2.85
N TYR A 248 -20.08 21.75 2.04
CA TYR A 248 -20.26 21.61 0.59
C TYR A 248 -21.70 21.26 0.15
N THR A 249 -22.49 20.62 1.02
CA THR A 249 -23.87 20.19 0.73
C THR A 249 -24.81 20.45 1.91
N ARG A 250 -26.11 20.59 1.59
CA ARG A 250 -27.19 20.66 2.58
C ARG A 250 -27.55 19.29 3.17
N LEU A 251 -27.09 18.21 2.54
CA LEU A 251 -27.27 16.84 3.03
C LEU A 251 -26.48 16.57 4.33
N VAL A 252 -25.51 17.42 4.64
CA VAL A 252 -24.73 17.37 5.89
C VAL A 252 -25.07 18.60 6.71
N PRO A 253 -25.94 18.47 7.73
CA PRO A 253 -26.30 19.55 8.64
C PRO A 253 -25.10 20.08 9.43
N ASP A 254 -25.19 21.31 9.93
CA ASP A 254 -24.10 21.96 10.67
C ASP A 254 -23.64 21.16 11.90
N ASP A 255 -24.57 20.52 12.61
CA ASP A 255 -24.27 19.67 13.76
C ASP A 255 -23.31 18.53 13.41
N VAL A 256 -23.46 17.96 12.20
CA VAL A 256 -22.63 16.85 11.71
C VAL A 256 -21.28 17.32 11.15
N ARG A 257 -21.20 18.57 10.65
CA ARG A 257 -19.96 19.16 10.10
C ARG A 257 -18.86 19.26 11.15
N SER A 258 -19.22 19.50 12.41
CA SER A 258 -18.27 19.55 13.52
C SER A 258 -17.49 18.24 13.66
N TYR A 259 -18.17 17.10 13.52
CA TYR A 259 -17.52 15.80 13.58
C TYR A 259 -16.64 15.51 12.35
N PHE A 260 -17.06 15.92 11.14
CA PHE A 260 -16.20 15.80 9.96
C PHE A 260 -14.90 16.62 10.07
N ARG A 261 -14.88 17.69 10.87
CA ARG A 261 -13.65 18.46 11.13
C ARG A 261 -12.63 17.63 11.92
N ASP A 262 -13.09 16.88 12.92
CA ASP A 262 -12.25 15.96 13.69
C ASP A 262 -11.64 14.87 12.78
N VAL A 263 -12.48 14.27 11.93
CA VAL A 263 -12.02 13.31 10.92
C VAL A 263 -11.01 13.93 9.95
N ALA A 264 -11.17 15.20 9.58
CA ALA A 264 -10.21 15.93 8.73
C ALA A 264 -8.86 16.13 9.43
N ASP A 265 -8.88 16.46 10.72
CA ASP A 265 -7.67 16.66 11.54
C ASP A 265 -6.90 15.34 11.72
N HIS A 266 -7.61 14.25 12.02
CA HIS A 266 -7.02 12.90 12.07
C HIS A 266 -6.46 12.47 10.71
N LEU A 267 -7.19 12.70 9.62
CA LEU A 267 -6.74 12.35 8.28
C LEU A 267 -5.51 13.17 7.84
N THR A 268 -5.41 14.42 8.27
CA THR A 268 -4.22 15.26 8.05
C THR A 268 -3.02 14.64 8.75
N THR A 269 -3.17 14.23 10.01
CA THR A 269 -2.12 13.56 10.79
C THR A 269 -1.64 12.28 10.10
N VAL A 270 -2.56 11.44 9.62
CA VAL A 270 -2.21 10.22 8.85
C VAL A 270 -1.46 10.58 7.57
N SER A 271 -1.93 11.59 6.84
CA SER A 271 -1.31 12.02 5.57
C SER A 271 0.14 12.48 5.76
N GLU A 272 0.40 13.25 6.81
CA GLU A 272 1.75 13.71 7.17
C GLU A 272 2.68 12.54 7.53
N ARG A 273 2.20 11.59 8.35
CA ARG A 273 2.97 10.37 8.69
C ARG A 273 3.33 9.55 7.46
N VAL A 274 2.36 9.31 6.59
CA VAL A 274 2.59 8.53 5.35
C VAL A 274 3.59 9.23 4.42
N ALA A 275 3.55 10.56 4.35
CA ALA A 275 4.55 11.33 3.60
C ALA A 275 5.95 11.20 4.21
N ALA A 276 6.07 11.26 5.55
CA ALA A 276 7.33 11.08 6.25
C ALA A 276 7.92 9.67 6.05
N PHE A 277 7.08 8.63 6.06
CA PHE A 277 7.52 7.25 5.78
C PHE A 277 8.13 7.10 4.38
N ASP A 278 7.53 7.70 3.35
CA ASP A 278 8.04 7.66 1.97
C ASP A 278 9.42 8.34 1.86
N GLU A 279 9.63 9.45 2.57
CA GLU A 279 10.92 10.14 2.63
C GLU A 279 11.98 9.34 3.39
N LEU A 280 11.63 8.78 4.55
CA LEU A 280 12.52 7.95 5.36
C LEU A 280 12.94 6.70 4.59
N LEU A 281 12.01 5.98 3.97
CA LEU A 281 12.32 4.78 3.17
C LEU A 281 13.20 5.12 1.96
N SER A 282 12.98 6.27 1.32
CA SER A 282 13.88 6.75 0.26
C SER A 282 15.30 6.96 0.78
N THR A 283 15.42 7.59 1.95
CA THR A 283 16.71 7.79 2.63
C THR A 283 17.39 6.46 2.99
N LEU A 284 16.63 5.45 3.44
CA LEU A 284 17.16 4.12 3.75
C LEU A 284 17.66 3.37 2.51
N VAL A 285 16.98 3.50 1.37
CA VAL A 285 17.47 2.94 0.09
C VAL A 285 18.82 3.55 -0.25
N ASP A 286 18.93 4.89 -0.21
CA ASP A 286 20.17 5.59 -0.53
C ASP A 286 21.32 5.22 0.44
N ALA A 287 21.02 5.14 1.74
CA ALA A 287 21.98 4.69 2.75
C ALA A 287 22.47 3.26 2.50
N THR A 288 21.57 2.36 2.09
CA THR A 288 21.90 0.97 1.76
C THR A 288 22.82 0.89 0.53
N VAL A 289 22.53 1.67 -0.51
CA VAL A 289 23.39 1.77 -1.70
C VAL A 289 24.77 2.31 -1.33
N ALA A 290 24.84 3.39 -0.54
CA ALA A 290 26.10 3.96 -0.07
C ALA A 290 26.93 2.95 0.73
N LYS A 291 26.30 2.17 1.60
CA LYS A 291 26.95 1.10 2.39
C LYS A 291 27.54 0.01 1.48
N ILE A 292 26.79 -0.44 0.48
CA ILE A 292 27.26 -1.42 -0.52
C ILE A 292 28.47 -0.87 -1.28
N SER A 293 28.42 0.38 -1.72
CA SER A 293 29.55 1.03 -2.41
C SER A 293 30.79 1.15 -1.52
N LEU A 294 30.65 1.50 -0.24
CA LEU A 294 31.75 1.54 0.72
C LEU A 294 32.40 0.16 0.95
N GLN A 295 31.57 -0.88 1.01
CA GLN A 295 32.04 -2.27 1.13
C GLN A 295 32.80 -2.70 -0.13
N GLN A 296 32.26 -2.46 -1.32
CA GLN A 296 32.95 -2.72 -2.59
C GLN A 296 34.28 -1.97 -2.69
N ASN A 297 34.33 -0.71 -2.25
CA ASN A 297 35.58 0.06 -2.25
C ASN A 297 36.60 -0.54 -1.29
N THR A 298 36.16 -0.99 -0.11
CA THR A 298 37.02 -1.67 0.87
C THR A 298 37.54 -3.00 0.33
N ASP A 299 36.69 -3.78 -0.34
CA ASP A 299 37.06 -5.06 -0.95
C ASP A 299 38.03 -4.86 -2.12
N MET A 300 37.81 -3.84 -2.95
CA MET A 300 38.75 -3.44 -4.02
C MET A 300 40.12 -3.09 -3.43
N ARG A 301 40.18 -2.26 -2.38
CA ARG A 301 41.46 -1.93 -1.71
C ARG A 301 42.18 -3.17 -1.19
N LYS A 302 41.45 -4.14 -0.61
CA LYS A 302 42.04 -5.40 -0.13
C LYS A 302 42.63 -6.23 -1.26
N ILE A 303 41.90 -6.40 -2.36
CA ILE A 303 42.35 -7.16 -3.53
C ILE A 303 43.57 -6.49 -4.16
N THR A 304 43.53 -5.17 -4.39
CA THR A 304 44.66 -4.43 -4.96
C THR A 304 45.88 -4.47 -4.05
N SER A 305 45.71 -4.40 -2.73
CA SER A 305 46.81 -4.52 -1.76
C SER A 305 47.50 -5.88 -1.86
N TRP A 306 46.74 -6.97 -1.91
CA TRP A 306 47.29 -8.31 -2.12
C TRP A 306 47.95 -8.47 -3.49
N ALA A 307 47.35 -7.96 -4.55
CA ALA A 307 47.91 -8.00 -5.90
C ALA A 307 49.26 -7.26 -5.96
N ALA A 308 49.36 -6.07 -5.35
CA ALA A 308 50.60 -5.31 -5.25
C ALA A 308 51.70 -6.09 -4.50
N ILE A 309 51.36 -6.76 -3.39
CA ILE A 309 52.30 -7.61 -2.64
C ILE A 309 52.79 -8.79 -3.49
N ILE A 310 51.91 -9.46 -4.23
CA ILE A 310 52.26 -10.61 -5.10
C ILE A 310 53.06 -10.18 -6.34
N THR A 311 52.86 -8.95 -6.82
CA THR A 311 53.53 -8.44 -8.02
C THR A 311 55.04 -8.30 -7.82
N VAL A 312 55.48 -7.91 -6.61
CA VAL A 312 56.90 -7.74 -6.27
C VAL A 312 57.74 -9.01 -6.49
N PRO A 313 57.45 -10.16 -5.84
CA PRO A 313 58.21 -11.39 -6.08
C PRO A 313 58.07 -11.87 -7.52
N THR A 314 56.89 -11.70 -8.13
CA THR A 314 56.64 -12.13 -9.52
C THR A 314 57.51 -11.37 -10.51
N MET A 315 57.62 -10.05 -10.37
CA MET A 315 58.45 -9.20 -11.22
C MET A 315 59.93 -9.51 -11.04
N ILE A 316 60.39 -9.64 -9.80
CA ILE A 316 61.81 -9.95 -9.51
C ILE A 316 62.16 -11.36 -10.02
N ALA A 317 61.31 -12.35 -9.78
CA ALA A 317 61.47 -13.69 -10.34
C ALA A 317 61.45 -13.70 -11.87
N GLY A 318 60.61 -12.85 -12.50
CA GLY A 318 60.57 -12.68 -13.94
C GLY A 318 61.89 -12.15 -14.51
N ILE A 319 62.47 -11.11 -13.90
CA ILE A 319 63.77 -10.53 -14.31
C ILE A 319 64.90 -11.56 -14.17
N TYR A 320 64.99 -12.25 -13.03
CA TYR A 320 66.02 -13.26 -12.77
C TYR A 320 65.78 -14.59 -13.52
N GLY A 321 64.58 -14.79 -14.06
CA GLY A 321 64.24 -15.91 -14.94
C GLY A 321 64.64 -15.69 -16.41
N MET A 322 65.17 -14.51 -16.76
CA MET A 322 65.64 -14.22 -18.11
C MET A 322 67.07 -14.76 -18.32
N ASN A 323 67.32 -15.33 -19.51
CA ASN A 323 68.64 -15.86 -19.89
C ASN A 323 69.59 -14.72 -20.30
N PHE A 324 70.17 -14.00 -19.33
CA PHE A 324 71.23 -13.02 -19.57
C PHE A 324 72.60 -13.53 -19.11
N ASP A 325 73.62 -13.34 -19.94
CA ASP A 325 75.00 -13.75 -19.65
C ASP A 325 75.78 -12.74 -18.76
N TYR A 326 75.34 -11.48 -18.70
CA TYR A 326 76.01 -10.40 -17.95
C TYR A 326 75.11 -9.84 -16.84
N LEU A 327 74.87 -10.65 -15.80
CA LEU A 327 74.30 -10.22 -14.51
C LEU A 327 75.37 -10.37 -13.42
N PRO A 328 75.95 -9.27 -12.90
CA PRO A 328 77.06 -9.35 -11.94
C PRO A 328 76.69 -10.10 -10.65
N GLU A 329 75.41 -10.17 -10.29
CA GLU A 329 74.94 -10.85 -9.08
C GLU A 329 74.81 -12.38 -9.23
N LEU A 330 74.76 -12.91 -10.47
CA LEU A 330 74.43 -14.32 -10.74
C LEU A 330 75.52 -15.31 -10.29
N HIS A 331 76.80 -14.90 -10.41
CA HIS A 331 77.95 -15.71 -10.03
C HIS A 331 78.38 -15.49 -8.57
N TRP A 332 77.70 -14.61 -7.83
CA TRP A 332 78.01 -14.33 -6.44
C TRP A 332 77.29 -15.32 -5.51
N LYS A 333 78.03 -16.01 -4.65
CA LYS A 333 77.48 -17.01 -3.70
C LYS A 333 76.36 -16.48 -2.80
N PHE A 334 76.33 -15.16 -2.55
CA PHE A 334 75.31 -14.52 -1.72
C PHE A 334 74.19 -13.82 -2.51
N GLY A 335 74.23 -13.85 -3.85
CA GLY A 335 73.24 -13.17 -4.70
C GLY A 335 71.81 -13.68 -4.48
N TYR A 336 71.61 -15.00 -4.50
CA TYR A 336 70.29 -15.60 -4.29
C TYR A 336 69.69 -15.30 -2.89
N PRO A 337 70.41 -15.55 -1.76
CA PRO A 337 69.94 -15.14 -0.43
C PRO A 337 69.65 -13.64 -0.29
N LEU A 338 70.46 -12.77 -0.92
CA LEU A 338 70.26 -11.33 -0.90
C LEU A 338 68.93 -10.96 -1.59
N VAL A 339 68.68 -11.48 -2.79
CA VAL A 339 67.46 -11.18 -3.56
C VAL A 339 66.21 -11.65 -2.81
N ILE A 340 66.21 -12.86 -2.23
CA ILE A 340 65.10 -13.35 -1.39
C ILE A 340 64.88 -12.44 -0.18
N THR A 341 65.95 -11.99 0.48
CA THR A 341 65.86 -11.07 1.62
C THR A 341 65.26 -9.72 1.21
N VAL A 342 65.66 -9.18 0.06
CA VAL A 342 65.11 -7.93 -0.49
C VAL A 342 63.64 -8.08 -0.84
N ILE A 343 63.24 -9.17 -1.52
CA ILE A 343 61.84 -9.48 -1.82
C ILE A 343 61.01 -9.51 -0.53
N LEU A 344 61.46 -10.26 0.48
CA LEU A 344 60.77 -10.38 1.76
C LEU A 344 60.66 -9.02 2.46
N ALA A 345 61.74 -8.23 2.47
CA ALA A 345 61.74 -6.89 3.06
C ALA A 345 60.73 -5.96 2.38
N ILE A 346 60.65 -5.95 1.04
CA ILE A 346 59.69 -5.14 0.30
C ILE A 346 58.25 -5.63 0.56
N CYS A 347 58.01 -6.95 0.52
CA CYS A 347 56.69 -7.50 0.79
C CYS A 347 56.21 -7.18 2.22
N LEU A 348 57.10 -7.30 3.21
CA LEU A 348 56.79 -6.99 4.60
C LEU A 348 56.56 -5.49 4.81
N LEU A 349 57.32 -4.64 4.12
CA LEU A 349 57.12 -3.18 4.12
C LEU A 349 55.75 -2.81 3.54
N LEU A 350 55.40 -3.34 2.36
CA LEU A 350 54.09 -3.12 1.73
C LEU A 350 52.95 -3.62 2.60
N TYR A 351 53.06 -4.84 3.14
CA TYR A 351 52.07 -5.38 4.08
C TYR A 351 51.88 -4.47 5.30
N ARG A 352 52.98 -3.97 5.89
CA ARG A 352 52.92 -3.07 7.04
C ARG A 352 52.29 -1.73 6.69
N ILE A 353 52.58 -1.16 5.52
CA ILE A 353 51.98 0.10 5.03
C ILE A 353 50.47 -0.08 4.81
N PHE A 354 50.05 -1.12 4.08
CA PHE A 354 48.65 -1.35 3.77
C PHE A 354 47.82 -1.69 5.02
N ARG A 355 48.38 -2.45 5.97
CA ARG A 355 47.73 -2.72 7.26
C ARG A 355 47.60 -1.45 8.11
N LYS A 356 48.63 -0.58 8.13
CA LYS A 356 48.56 0.71 8.83
C LYS A 356 47.48 1.62 8.25
N ASN A 357 47.25 1.55 6.93
CA ASN A 357 46.24 2.35 6.24
C ASN A 357 44.82 1.74 6.29
N GLY A 358 44.62 0.59 6.95
CA GLY A 358 43.31 -0.08 7.02
C GLY A 358 42.84 -0.64 5.67
N TRP A 359 43.78 -0.96 4.77
CA TRP A 359 43.48 -1.63 3.50
C TRP A 359 43.54 -3.15 3.62
N LEU A 360 44.12 -3.67 4.71
CA LEU A 360 44.34 -5.07 5.01
C LEU A 360 43.92 -5.40 6.45
#